data_AF-A0AA96KZ07-F1
#
_entry.id   AF-A0AA96KZ07-F1
#
_cell.length_a   1.000
_cell.length_b   1.000
_cell.length_c   1.000
_cell.angle_alpha   90.00
_cell.angle_beta   90.00
_cell.angle_gamma   90.00
#
_symmetry.space_group_name_H-M   'P 1'
#
loop_
_entity.id
_entity.type
_entity.pdbx_description
1 polymer ?
#
loop_
_entity_poly.entity_id
_entity_poly.type
_entity_poly.pdbx_seq_one_letter_code
_entity_poly.pdbx_strand_id
1 'polypeptide(L)'
;MGKNPYGYNVKGEIAVFLFFGLVNVLGGVYLQTQFIRVMDIIAAVVIGLLCTCVLMINNMRDFDTDTRAGKNTLATTLGKESMSHLYRFMLLGAYFLLITFVTLRQNFYLLSLLVLISPIAKHLKMVRHYSDENIPSKALAPELAKIVLITLATSILMSVSILIFNYKKLI
;
A
#
# COMPACT_ATOMS: atom_id res chain seq x y z
N MET A 1 4.22 -26.55 -14.29
CA MET A 1 4.74 -25.29 -13.73
C MET A 1 4.96 -24.31 -14.87
N GLY A 2 4.35 -23.13 -14.82
CA GLY A 2 4.31 -22.18 -15.96
C GLY A 2 5.66 -21.53 -16.25
N LYS A 3 5.94 -21.29 -17.54
CA LYS A 3 7.23 -20.81 -18.10
C LYS A 3 7.69 -19.42 -17.64
N ASN A 4 6.90 -18.69 -16.84
CA ASN A 4 7.23 -17.36 -16.35
C ASN A 4 6.40 -17.01 -15.09
N PRO A 5 6.80 -17.43 -13.89
CA PRO A 5 6.10 -17.06 -12.67
C PRO A 5 6.23 -15.55 -12.47
N TYR A 6 5.11 -14.84 -12.28
CA TYR A 6 5.08 -13.37 -12.13
C TYR A 6 6.02 -12.83 -11.03
N GLY A 7 6.40 -13.65 -10.05
CA GLY A 7 7.39 -13.31 -9.02
C GLY A 7 8.82 -13.09 -9.53
N TYR A 8 9.10 -13.28 -10.82
CA TYR A 8 10.42 -13.05 -11.45
C TYR A 8 10.48 -11.84 -12.37
N ASN A 9 9.40 -11.04 -12.46
CA ASN A 9 9.35 -9.87 -13.33
C ASN A 9 8.90 -8.62 -12.55
N VAL A 10 9.46 -7.47 -12.94
CA VAL A 10 9.18 -6.09 -12.48
C VAL A 10 7.69 -5.67 -12.58
N LYS A 11 6.82 -6.56 -13.10
CA LYS A 11 5.38 -6.33 -13.29
C LYS A 11 4.54 -6.66 -12.04
N GLY A 12 5.14 -7.23 -10.99
CA GLY A 12 4.43 -7.67 -9.79
C GLY A 12 3.67 -6.55 -9.11
N GLU A 13 4.29 -5.38 -8.97
CA GLU A 13 3.72 -4.19 -8.31
C GLU A 13 2.48 -3.68 -9.05
N ILE A 14 2.52 -3.63 -10.39
CA ILE A 14 1.38 -3.22 -11.22
C ILE A 14 0.25 -4.24 -11.10
N ALA A 15 0.56 -5.53 -11.15
CA ALA A 15 -0.43 -6.58 -10.99
C ALA A 15 -1.11 -6.48 -9.60
N VAL A 16 -0.34 -6.27 -8.54
CA VAL A 16 -0.89 -6.12 -7.18
C VAL A 16 -1.82 -4.90 -7.10
N PHE A 17 -1.39 -3.76 -7.65
CA PHE A 17 -2.22 -2.56 -7.69
C PHE A 17 -3.55 -2.80 -8.43
N LEU A 18 -3.51 -3.41 -9.61
CA LEU A 18 -4.70 -3.65 -10.42
C LEU A 18 -5.65 -4.66 -9.76
N PHE A 19 -5.14 -5.81 -9.30
CA PHE A 19 -5.98 -6.88 -8.78
C PHE A 19 -6.47 -6.63 -7.35
N PHE A 20 -5.59 -6.25 -6.42
CA PHE A 20 -5.96 -6.04 -5.02
C PHE A 20 -6.56 -4.65 -4.76
N GLY A 21 -6.18 -3.65 -5.55
CA GLY A 21 -6.77 -2.32 -5.51
C GLY A 21 -8.02 -2.24 -6.36
N LEU A 22 -7.85 -2.05 -7.67
CA LEU A 22 -8.96 -1.70 -8.57
C LEU A 22 -10.00 -2.83 -8.67
N VAL A 23 -9.61 -4.03 -9.11
CA VAL A 23 -10.55 -5.12 -9.39
C VAL A 23 -11.27 -5.56 -8.11
N ASN A 24 -10.53 -5.80 -7.02
CA ASN A 24 -11.13 -6.27 -5.78
C ASN A 24 -12.06 -5.23 -5.14
N VAL A 25 -11.62 -3.97 -4.99
CA VAL A 25 -12.43 -2.94 -4.33
C VAL A 25 -13.61 -2.52 -5.20
N LEU A 26 -13.38 -2.22 -6.49
CA LEU A 26 -14.47 -1.80 -7.38
C LEU A 26 -15.42 -2.94 -7.70
N GLY A 27 -14.92 -4.17 -7.83
CA GLY A 27 -15.75 -5.35 -8.00
C GLY A 27 -16.67 -5.55 -6.79
N GLY A 28 -16.14 -5.44 -5.57
CA GLY A 28 -16.93 -5.50 -4.34
C GLY A 28 -18.01 -4.43 -4.27
N VAL A 29 -17.68 -3.18 -4.62
CA VAL A 29 -18.65 -2.09 -4.68
C VAL A 29 -19.73 -2.38 -5.74
N TYR A 30 -19.32 -2.69 -6.97
CA TYR A 30 -20.25 -2.89 -8.07
C TYR A 30 -21.23 -4.05 -7.83
N LEU A 31 -20.76 -5.15 -7.24
CA LEU A 31 -21.63 -6.28 -6.87
C LEU A 31 -22.74 -5.86 -5.89
N GLN A 32 -22.45 -4.92 -4.99
CA GLN A 32 -23.40 -4.46 -3.97
C GLN A 32 -24.30 -3.31 -4.45
N THR A 33 -23.76 -2.37 -5.21
CA THR A 33 -24.45 -1.12 -5.56
C THR A 33 -24.93 -1.06 -7.00
N GLN A 34 -24.39 -1.91 -7.89
CA GLN A 34 -24.61 -1.88 -9.35
C GLN A 34 -24.13 -0.60 -10.05
N PHE A 35 -23.35 0.25 -9.37
CA PHE A 35 -22.72 1.44 -9.96
C PHE A 35 -21.42 1.80 -9.25
N ILE A 36 -20.48 2.42 -9.97
CA ILE A 36 -19.19 2.87 -9.44
C ILE A 36 -19.17 4.40 -9.43
N ARG A 37 -18.86 5.00 -8.27
CA ARG A 37 -18.64 6.46 -8.15
C ARG A 37 -17.16 6.77 -8.19
N VAL A 38 -16.83 8.02 -8.51
CA VAL A 38 -15.45 8.55 -8.43
C VAL A 38 -14.81 8.32 -7.06
N MET A 39 -15.60 8.42 -5.99
CA MET A 39 -15.13 8.17 -4.62
C MET A 39 -14.71 6.72 -4.40
N ASP A 40 -15.40 5.77 -5.03
CA ASP A 40 -15.07 4.35 -4.94
C ASP A 40 -13.74 4.06 -5.69
N ILE A 41 -13.48 4.77 -6.80
CA ILE A 41 -12.20 4.73 -7.52
C ILE A 41 -11.06 5.27 -6.66
N ILE A 42 -11.23 6.42 -6.02
CA ILE A 42 -10.20 6.99 -5.14
C ILE A 42 -9.88 6.01 -4.00
N ALA A 43 -10.90 5.40 -3.39
CA ALA A 43 -10.72 4.38 -2.36
C ALA A 43 -9.93 3.16 -2.87
N ALA A 44 -10.29 2.66 -4.06
CA ALA A 44 -9.59 1.54 -4.69
C ALA A 44 -8.12 1.85 -4.98
N VAL A 45 -7.80 3.08 -5.43
CA VAL A 45 -6.42 3.53 -5.66
C VAL A 45 -5.64 3.58 -4.34
N VAL A 46 -6.22 4.13 -3.27
CA VAL A 46 -5.56 4.17 -1.95
C VAL A 46 -5.20 2.76 -1.46
N ILE A 47 -6.16 1.84 -1.47
CA ILE A 47 -5.94 0.45 -1.04
C ILE A 47 -4.91 -0.25 -1.96
N GLY A 48 -5.03 -0.05 -3.27
CA GLY A 48 -4.08 -0.60 -4.24
C GLY A 48 -2.64 -0.14 -4.01
N LEU A 49 -2.43 1.15 -3.73
CA LEU A 49 -1.10 1.68 -3.42
C LEU A 49 -0.55 1.09 -2.12
N LEU A 50 -1.36 0.94 -1.08
CA LEU A 50 -0.93 0.32 0.18
C LEU A 50 -0.55 -1.16 0.00
N CYS A 51 -1.37 -1.94 -0.71
CA CYS A 51 -1.03 -3.33 -1.06
C CYS A 51 0.27 -3.41 -1.88
N THR A 52 0.48 -2.46 -2.79
CA THR A 52 1.73 -2.36 -3.57
C THR A 52 2.92 -2.09 -2.65
N CYS A 53 2.80 -1.17 -1.69
CA CYS A 53 3.82 -0.93 -0.67
C CYS A 53 4.17 -2.20 0.13
N VAL A 54 3.18 -3.03 0.47
CA VAL A 54 3.43 -4.33 1.14
C VAL A 54 4.31 -5.23 0.27
N LEU A 55 4.06 -5.32 -1.04
CA LEU A 55 4.92 -6.08 -1.94
C LEU A 55 6.30 -5.45 -2.08
N MET A 56 6.37 -4.12 -2.19
CA MET A 56 7.62 -3.39 -2.34
C MET A 56 8.56 -3.61 -1.15
N ILE A 57 8.05 -3.51 0.09
CA ILE A 57 8.90 -3.77 1.27
C ILE A 57 9.33 -5.23 1.35
N ASN A 58 8.48 -6.16 0.88
CA ASN A 58 8.82 -7.58 0.78
C ASN A 58 10.00 -7.78 -0.20
N ASN A 59 9.94 -7.15 -1.38
CA ASN A 59 11.02 -7.19 -2.36
C ASN A 59 12.30 -6.50 -1.85
N MET A 60 12.18 -5.43 -1.06
CA MET A 60 13.34 -4.78 -0.42
C MET A 60 13.97 -5.68 0.66
N ARG A 61 13.17 -6.41 1.45
CA ARG A 61 13.65 -7.36 2.46
C ARG A 61 14.43 -8.51 1.83
N ASP A 62 13.99 -8.97 0.67
CA ASP A 62 14.56 -10.14 -0.01
C ASP A 62 15.64 -9.77 -1.04
N PHE A 63 16.05 -8.50 -1.09
CA PHE A 63 16.99 -7.96 -2.09
C PHE A 63 18.27 -8.81 -2.21
N ASP A 64 18.97 -9.11 -1.10
CA ASP A 64 20.26 -9.81 -1.17
C ASP A 64 20.10 -11.29 -1.58
N THR A 65 18.96 -11.90 -1.27
CA THR A 65 18.64 -13.28 -1.68
C THR A 65 18.20 -13.35 -3.14
N ASP A 66 17.35 -12.40 -3.58
CA ASP A 66 16.84 -12.35 -4.94
C ASP A 66 17.95 -11.98 -5.94
N THR A 67 18.88 -11.11 -5.54
CA THR A 67 20.08 -10.78 -6.33
C THR A 67 20.94 -12.03 -6.56
N ARG A 68 21.24 -12.80 -5.50
CA ARG A 68 22.03 -14.04 -5.61
C ARG A 68 21.33 -15.13 -6.42
N ALA A 69 20.00 -15.16 -6.39
CA ALA A 69 19.20 -16.09 -7.18
C ALA A 69 18.96 -15.61 -8.63
N GLY A 70 19.47 -14.44 -9.04
CA GLY A 70 19.30 -13.91 -10.39
C GLY A 70 17.86 -13.50 -10.71
N LYS A 71 17.05 -13.13 -9.70
CA LYS A 71 15.67 -12.68 -9.93
C LYS A 71 15.63 -11.21 -10.34
N ASN A 72 14.76 -10.89 -11.28
CA ASN A 72 14.50 -9.53 -11.74
C ASN A 72 13.24 -8.96 -11.05
N THR A 73 13.39 -8.52 -9.80
CA THR A 73 12.36 -7.78 -9.07
C THR A 73 12.60 -6.27 -9.25
N LEU A 74 11.57 -5.45 -9.01
CA LEU A 74 11.74 -3.99 -9.07
C LEU A 74 12.86 -3.53 -8.14
N ALA A 75 12.97 -4.13 -6.95
CA ALA A 75 14.02 -3.85 -5.98
C ALA A 75 15.42 -4.17 -6.54
N THR A 76 15.63 -5.35 -7.13
CA THR A 76 16.94 -5.73 -7.69
C THR A 76 17.31 -4.91 -8.94
N THR A 77 16.32 -4.47 -9.72
CA THR A 77 16.55 -3.64 -10.91
C THR A 77 16.82 -2.17 -10.62
N LEU A 78 16.17 -1.57 -9.61
CA LEU A 78 16.34 -0.16 -9.26
C LEU A 78 17.48 0.08 -8.27
N GLY A 79 17.87 -0.94 -7.51
CA GLY A 79 18.80 -0.80 -6.39
C GLY A 79 18.12 -0.30 -5.11
N LYS A 80 18.81 -0.47 -3.97
CA LYS A 80 18.28 -0.19 -2.63
C LYS A 80 17.78 1.25 -2.46
N GLU A 81 18.56 2.21 -2.96
CA GLU A 81 18.28 3.65 -2.81
C GLU A 81 17.04 4.08 -3.58
N SER A 82 17.04 3.90 -4.90
CA SER A 82 15.90 4.26 -5.75
C SER A 82 14.63 3.52 -5.34
N MET A 83 14.74 2.26 -4.92
CA MET A 83 13.59 1.51 -4.40
C MET A 83 13.04 2.09 -3.10
N SER A 84 13.91 2.52 -2.17
CA SER A 84 13.49 3.22 -0.94
C SER A 84 12.80 4.56 -1.24
N HIS A 85 13.30 5.33 -2.21
CA HIS A 85 12.65 6.56 -2.64
C HIS A 85 11.27 6.31 -3.23
N LEU A 86 11.15 5.36 -4.16
CA LEU A 86 9.88 5.01 -4.79
C LEU A 86 8.87 4.50 -3.76
N TYR A 87 9.29 3.63 -2.83
CA TYR A 87 8.45 3.13 -1.75
C TYR A 87 7.87 4.27 -0.92
N ARG A 88 8.73 5.20 -0.46
CA ARG A 88 8.31 6.33 0.37
C ARG A 88 7.36 7.26 -0.40
N PHE A 89 7.65 7.50 -1.68
CA PHE A 89 6.77 8.29 -2.55
C PHE A 89 5.39 7.65 -2.70
N MET A 90 5.31 6.34 -2.97
CA MET A 90 4.03 5.63 -3.11
C MET A 90 3.25 5.60 -1.80
N LEU A 91 3.91 5.37 -0.66
CA LEU A 91 3.25 5.38 0.64
C LEU A 91 2.70 6.76 1.00
N LEU A 92 3.49 7.83 0.80
CA LEU A 92 3.03 9.20 1.01
C LEU A 92 1.91 9.58 0.04
N GLY A 93 2.00 9.16 -1.23
CA GLY A 93 0.95 9.36 -2.21
C GLY A 93 -0.37 8.68 -1.82
N ALA A 94 -0.32 7.46 -1.26
CA ALA A 94 -1.50 6.77 -0.75
C ALA A 94 -2.18 7.56 0.38
N TYR A 95 -1.41 8.06 1.36
CA TYR A 95 -1.96 8.85 2.45
C TYR A 95 -2.41 10.25 2.02
N PHE A 96 -1.74 10.86 1.04
CA PHE A 96 -2.20 12.11 0.43
C PHE A 96 -3.57 11.93 -0.22
N LEU A 97 -3.74 10.91 -1.06
CA LEU A 97 -5.03 10.58 -1.68
C LEU A 97 -6.10 10.25 -0.64
N LEU A 98 -5.73 9.55 0.43
CA LEU A 98 -6.63 9.26 1.54
C LEU A 98 -7.11 10.53 2.22
N ILE A 99 -6.21 11.49 2.50
CA ILE A 99 -6.57 12.80 3.06
C ILE A 99 -7.49 13.57 2.10
N THR A 100 -7.19 13.58 0.80
CA THR A 100 -8.07 14.18 -0.22
C THR A 100 -9.45 13.53 -0.23
N PHE A 101 -9.53 12.21 -0.06
CA PHE A 101 -10.80 11.50 0.05
C PHE A 101 -11.60 11.96 1.30
N VAL A 102 -10.94 12.14 2.45
CA VAL A 102 -11.57 12.65 3.67
C VAL A 102 -12.19 14.03 3.45
N THR A 103 -11.40 14.95 2.86
CA THR A 103 -11.82 16.35 2.70
C THR A 103 -12.97 16.47 1.70
N LEU A 104 -12.91 15.75 0.58
CA LEU A 104 -13.99 15.77 -0.43
C LEU A 104 -15.29 15.14 0.07
N ARG A 105 -15.23 14.13 0.94
CA ARG A 105 -16.44 13.50 1.51
C ARG A 105 -17.02 14.24 2.71
N GLN A 106 -16.30 15.22 3.27
CA GLN A 106 -16.62 15.89 4.54
C GLN A 106 -16.90 14.88 5.67
N ASN A 107 -16.18 13.75 5.65
CA ASN A 107 -16.40 12.66 6.59
C ASN A 107 -15.36 12.72 7.73
N PHE A 108 -15.70 13.46 8.80
CA PHE A 108 -14.82 13.65 9.95
C PHE A 108 -14.53 12.35 10.74
N TYR A 109 -15.27 11.26 10.55
CA TYR A 109 -14.95 9.97 11.20
C TYR A 109 -13.60 9.39 10.72
N LEU A 110 -13.15 9.81 9.53
CA LEU A 110 -11.84 9.46 9.00
C LEU A 110 -10.69 10.15 9.73
N LEU A 111 -10.94 11.10 10.65
CA LEU A 111 -9.92 11.63 11.57
C LEU A 111 -9.34 10.53 12.49
N SER A 112 -10.04 9.41 12.66
CA SER A 112 -9.48 8.22 13.32
C SER A 112 -8.16 7.74 12.68
N LEU A 113 -7.92 8.03 11.41
CA LEU A 113 -6.68 7.72 10.70
C LEU A 113 -5.46 8.51 11.22
N LEU A 114 -5.66 9.60 11.97
CA LEU A 114 -4.57 10.37 12.59
C LEU A 114 -3.75 9.51 13.56
N VAL A 115 -4.37 8.47 14.16
CA VAL A 115 -3.68 7.49 15.03
C VAL A 115 -2.54 6.79 14.27
N LEU A 116 -2.63 6.67 12.95
CA LEU A 116 -1.62 6.02 12.13
C LEU A 116 -0.43 6.93 11.77
N ILE A 117 -0.50 8.24 12.01
CA ILE A 117 0.60 9.17 11.68
C ILE A 117 1.91 8.76 12.36
N SER A 118 1.84 8.48 13.66
CA SER A 118 3.02 8.08 14.45
C SER A 118 3.68 6.80 13.94
N PRO A 119 2.95 5.66 13.75
CA PRO A 119 3.56 4.45 13.20
C PRO A 119 4.06 4.63 11.76
N ILE A 120 3.35 5.36 10.89
CA ILE A 120 3.81 5.64 9.52
C ILE A 120 5.10 6.45 9.52
N ALA A 121 5.19 7.50 10.34
CA ALA A 121 6.39 8.34 10.42
C ALA A 121 7.60 7.54 10.92
N LYS A 122 7.41 6.66 11.91
CA LYS A 122 8.45 5.74 12.38
C LYS A 122 8.87 4.75 11.28
N HIS A 123 7.91 4.18 10.57
CA HIS A 123 8.14 3.26 9.45
C HIS A 123 8.95 3.93 8.33
N LEU A 124 8.55 5.12 7.89
CA LEU A 124 9.24 5.88 6.83
C LEU A 124 10.68 6.23 7.21
N LYS A 125 10.93 6.62 8.47
CA LYS A 125 12.28 6.89 8.97
C LYS A 125 13.14 5.62 8.93
N MET A 126 12.58 4.49 9.36
CA MET A 126 13.30 3.22 9.38
C MET A 126 13.67 2.77 7.95
N VAL A 127 12.73 2.84 7.00
CA VAL A 127 12.99 2.47 5.59
C VAL A 127 14.04 3.37 4.94
N ARG A 128 14.08 4.66 5.30
CA ARG A 128 15.15 5.56 4.83
C ARG A 128 16.51 5.14 5.40
N HIS A 129 16.60 4.93 6.70
CA HIS A 129 17.86 4.56 7.37
C HIS A 129 18.46 3.26 6.81
N TYR A 130 17.61 2.26 6.49
CA TYR A 130 18.06 1.04 5.81
C TYR A 130 18.74 1.27 4.45
N SER A 131 18.28 2.28 3.73
CA SER A 131 18.83 2.64 2.42
C SER A 131 20.16 3.38 2.56
N ASP A 132 20.25 4.29 3.53
CA ASP A 132 21.38 5.21 3.67
C ASP A 132 22.64 4.49 4.25
N GLU A 133 22.45 3.47 5.10
CA GLU A 133 23.56 2.82 5.82
C GLU A 133 24.00 1.45 5.26
N ASN A 134 23.53 1.06 4.07
CA ASN A 134 23.85 -0.24 3.44
C ASN A 134 23.63 -1.46 4.35
N ILE A 135 22.63 -1.36 5.23
CA ILE A 135 22.27 -2.41 6.19
C ILE A 135 21.80 -3.67 5.42
N PRO A 136 22.03 -4.89 5.96
CA PRO A 136 21.54 -6.12 5.34
C PRO A 136 20.02 -6.07 5.10
N SER A 137 19.58 -6.47 3.91
CA SER A 137 18.15 -6.39 3.51
C SER A 137 17.21 -7.13 4.45
N LYS A 138 17.67 -8.23 5.05
CA LYS A 138 16.91 -9.04 6.02
C LYS A 138 16.48 -8.25 7.27
N ALA A 139 17.16 -7.16 7.58
CA ALA A 139 16.80 -6.31 8.71
C ALA A 139 15.43 -5.63 8.52
N LEU A 140 14.90 -5.51 7.29
CA LEU A 140 13.54 -5.01 7.02
C LEU A 140 12.42 -5.98 7.44
N ALA A 141 12.73 -7.19 7.90
CA ALA A 141 11.71 -8.19 8.26
C ALA A 141 10.64 -7.67 9.24
N PRO A 142 10.96 -6.89 10.29
CA PRO A 142 9.94 -6.30 11.17
C PRO A 142 9.09 -5.24 10.48
N GLU A 143 9.66 -4.47 9.53
CA GLU A 143 8.95 -3.43 8.78
C GLU A 143 7.88 -4.02 7.86
N LEU A 144 8.09 -5.24 7.33
CA LEU A 144 7.05 -5.93 6.56
C LEU A 144 5.79 -6.15 7.40
N ALA A 145 5.93 -6.65 8.64
CA ALA A 145 4.78 -6.85 9.52
C ALA A 145 4.09 -5.52 9.85
N LYS A 146 4.87 -4.46 10.09
CA LYS A 146 4.33 -3.11 10.38
C LYS A 146 3.52 -2.56 9.21
N ILE A 147 4.01 -2.62 7.97
CA ILE A 147 3.24 -2.09 6.83
C ILE A 147 1.97 -2.90 6.56
N VAL A 148 2.00 -4.22 6.79
CA VAL A 148 0.81 -5.07 6.69
C VAL A 148 -0.23 -4.63 7.72
N LEU A 149 0.18 -4.42 8.97
CA LEU A 149 -0.71 -3.95 10.03
C LEU A 149 -1.24 -2.53 9.76
N ILE A 150 -0.40 -1.61 9.26
CA ILE A 150 -0.81 -0.26 8.87
C ILE A 150 -1.84 -0.31 7.73
N THR A 151 -1.62 -1.16 6.73
CA THR A 151 -2.54 -1.36 5.60
C THR A 151 -3.88 -1.92 6.07
N LEU A 152 -3.84 -2.94 6.92
CA LEU A 152 -5.03 -3.55 7.52
C LEU A 152 -5.81 -2.52 8.36
N ALA A 153 -5.14 -1.84 9.29
CA ALA A 153 -5.74 -0.80 10.12
C ALA A 153 -6.37 0.32 9.28
N THR A 154 -5.69 0.76 8.22
CA THR A 154 -6.21 1.78 7.29
C THR A 154 -7.48 1.29 6.60
N SER A 155 -7.48 0.05 6.08
CA SER A 155 -8.65 -0.52 5.39
C SER A 155 -9.86 -0.68 6.32
N ILE A 156 -9.66 -1.11 7.57
CA ILE A 156 -10.72 -1.26 8.57
C ILE A 156 -11.27 0.11 8.97
N LEU A 157 -10.40 1.05 9.37
CA LEU A 157 -10.81 2.39 9.78
C LEU A 157 -11.55 3.12 8.66
N MET A 158 -11.07 3.00 7.42
CA MET A 158 -11.72 3.58 6.25
C MET A 158 -13.11 2.98 6.02
N SER A 159 -13.23 1.65 6.06
CA SER A 159 -14.51 0.94 5.86
C SER A 159 -15.53 1.31 6.94
N VAL A 160 -15.12 1.26 8.22
CA VAL A 160 -15.98 1.64 9.36
C VAL A 160 -16.40 3.10 9.26
N SER A 161 -15.49 4.01 8.92
CA SER A 161 -15.81 5.43 8.78
C SER A 161 -16.80 5.70 7.65
N ILE A 162 -16.72 4.97 6.54
CA ILE A 162 -17.68 5.09 5.43
C ILE A 162 -19.05 4.54 5.84
N LEU A 163 -19.10 3.40 6.53
CA LEU A 163 -20.34 2.80 7.02
C LEU A 163 -21.08 3.72 8.00
N ILE A 164 -20.38 4.25 9.01
CA ILE A 164 -20.96 5.16 10.01
C ILE A 164 -21.49 6.43 9.33
N PHE A 165 -20.72 7.00 8.40
CA PHE A 165 -21.11 8.22 7.69
C PHE A 165 -22.38 8.01 6.84
N ASN A 166 -22.46 6.88 6.13
CA ASN A 166 -23.64 6.57 5.33
C ASN A 166 -24.86 6.26 6.21
N TYR A 167 -24.69 5.55 7.32
CA TYR A 167 -25.77 5.26 8.27
C TYR A 167 -26.39 6.53 8.84
N LYS A 168 -25.56 7.51 9.23
CA LYS A 168 -26.05 8.80 9.74
C LYS A 168 -26.76 9.69 8.71
N LYS A 169 -26.60 9.44 7.41
CA LYS A 169 -27.36 10.16 6.37
C LYS A 169 -28.75 9.58 6.13
N LEU A 170 -29.04 8.38 6.64
CA LEU A 170 -30.31 7.69 6.47
C LEU A 170 -31.31 7.97 7.60
N ILE A 171 -30.85 8.58 8.70
CA ILE A 171 -31.64 8.99 9.87
C ILE A 171 -31.73 10.51 9.85
#